data_AF-A0A377M1G4-F1
#
_entry.id   AF-A0A377M1G4-F1
#
_cell.length_a   1.000
_cell.length_b   1.000
_cell.length_c   1.000
_cell.angle_alpha   90.00
_cell.angle_beta   90.00
_cell.angle_gamma   90.00
#
_symmetry.space_group_name_H-M   'P 1'
#
loop_
_entity.id
_entity.type
_entity.pdbx_description
1 polymer ?
#
loop_
_entity_poly.entity_id
_entity_poly.type
_entity_poly.pdbx_seq_one_letter_code
_entity_poly.pdbx_strand_id
1 'polypeptide(L)'
;MSADAWTSRVVGVVKNALHAQVDGLEAVLAAMCEPQVAIVSLTITEKGYCHSPATGKLMLDHPLIAADLQNPHQPKSAPGVVV
;
A
#
# COMPACT_ATOMS: atom_id res chain seq x y z
N MET A 1 -5.50 -43.58 -4.48
CA MET A 1 -5.26 -42.70 -3.32
C MET A 1 -6.34 -41.63 -3.36
N SER A 2 -7.20 -41.57 -2.34
CA SER A 2 -8.32 -40.63 -2.30
C SER A 2 -7.75 -39.22 -2.15
N ALA A 3 -7.90 -38.39 -3.18
CA ALA A 3 -7.52 -36.98 -3.12
C ALA A 3 -8.40 -36.28 -2.08
N ASP A 4 -7.75 -35.70 -1.08
CA ASP A 4 -8.33 -35.24 0.18
C ASP A 4 -9.46 -34.20 0.05
N ALA A 5 -10.23 -34.09 1.13
CA ALA A 5 -11.34 -33.16 1.28
C ALA A 5 -10.89 -31.69 1.27
N TRP A 6 -11.73 -30.80 0.72
CA TRP A 6 -11.55 -29.35 0.76
C TRP A 6 -12.24 -28.75 1.99
N THR A 7 -11.71 -27.64 2.50
CA THR A 7 -12.39 -26.82 3.50
C THR A 7 -12.46 -25.38 3.00
N SER A 8 -13.53 -24.68 3.39
CA SER A 8 -13.73 -23.28 3.10
C SER A 8 -14.00 -22.51 4.38
N ARG A 9 -13.54 -21.27 4.45
CA ARG A 9 -13.79 -20.36 5.57
C ARG A 9 -14.12 -18.98 5.03
N VAL A 10 -15.21 -18.38 5.50
CA VAL A 10 -15.47 -16.96 5.33
C VAL A 10 -14.61 -16.19 6.34
N VAL A 11 -13.81 -15.23 5.86
CA VAL A 11 -12.94 -14.39 6.69
C VAL A 11 -13.61 -13.02 6.88
N GLY A 12 -13.68 -12.54 8.12
CA GLY A 12 -14.39 -11.31 8.49
C GLY A 12 -13.55 -10.29 9.26
N VAL A 13 -12.22 -10.32 9.15
CA VAL A 13 -11.33 -9.41 9.89
C VAL A 13 -11.22 -8.01 9.27
N VAL A 14 -11.54 -7.88 7.97
CA VAL A 14 -11.53 -6.59 7.26
C VAL A 14 -12.69 -5.73 7.77
N LYS A 15 -12.37 -4.54 8.30
CA LYS A 15 -13.36 -3.59 8.83
C LYS A 15 -13.86 -2.61 7.76
N ASN A 16 -12.99 -2.24 6.83
CA ASN A 16 -13.29 -1.34 5.73
C ASN A 16 -12.37 -1.64 4.54
N ALA A 17 -12.80 -1.28 3.32
CA ALA A 17 -12.00 -1.39 2.10
C ALA A 17 -12.07 -0.04 1.36
N LEU A 18 -10.90 0.58 1.16
CA LEU A 18 -10.77 1.90 0.54
C LEU A 18 -9.88 1.81 -0.70
N HIS A 19 -10.21 2.58 -1.72
CA HIS A 19 -9.44 2.74 -2.93
C HIS A 19 -9.28 4.23 -3.26
N ALA A 20 -8.05 4.72 -3.38
CA ALA A 20 -7.77 6.16 -3.51
C ALA A 20 -8.49 6.86 -4.68
N GLN A 21 -8.78 6.15 -5.79
CA GLN A 21 -9.53 6.72 -6.93
C GLN A 21 -11.06 6.71 -6.75
N VAL A 22 -11.58 5.92 -5.81
CA VAL A 22 -13.02 5.79 -5.55
C VAL A 22 -13.40 6.63 -4.34
N ASP A 23 -12.67 6.45 -3.24
CA ASP A 23 -12.93 7.10 -1.95
C ASP A 23 -12.14 8.39 -1.74
N GLY A 24 -11.10 8.62 -2.56
CA GLY A 24 -10.19 9.75 -2.45
C GLY A 24 -8.97 9.46 -1.57
N LEU A 25 -7.85 10.14 -1.87
CA LEU A 25 -6.60 10.03 -1.09
C LEU A 25 -6.81 10.46 0.37
N GLU A 26 -7.56 11.54 0.61
CA GLU A 26 -7.84 12.04 1.95
C GLU A 26 -8.53 11.01 2.84
N ALA A 27 -9.45 10.19 2.30
CA ALA A 27 -10.11 9.13 3.05
C ALA A 27 -9.12 8.03 3.47
N VAL A 28 -8.17 7.69 2.58
CA VAL A 28 -7.11 6.73 2.88
C VAL A 28 -6.18 7.27 3.95
N LEU A 29 -5.73 8.52 3.83
CA LEU A 29 -4.85 9.17 4.81
C LEU A 29 -5.54 9.31 6.17
N ALA A 30 -6.81 9.74 6.20
CA ALA A 30 -7.59 9.82 7.42
C ALA A 30 -7.67 8.47 8.14
N ALA A 31 -7.95 7.38 7.41
CA ALA A 31 -7.99 6.03 7.97
C ALA A 31 -6.61 5.59 8.50
N MET A 32 -5.52 5.91 7.81
CA MET A 32 -4.15 5.61 8.24
C MET A 32 -3.71 6.40 9.48
N CYS A 33 -4.26 7.61 9.68
CA CYS A 33 -3.96 8.51 10.79
C CYS A 33 -4.82 8.28 12.04
N GLU A 34 -5.75 7.32 12.03
CA GLU A 34 -6.55 7.00 13.21
C GLU A 34 -5.65 6.56 14.38
N PRO A 35 -5.88 7.05 15.62
CA PRO A 35 -4.95 6.83 16.74
C PRO A 35 -4.67 5.36 17.09
N GLN A 36 -5.59 4.45 16.78
CA GLN A 36 -5.45 3.02 17.05
C GLN A 36 -4.72 2.25 15.93
N VAL A 37 -4.42 2.87 14.79
CA VAL A 37 -3.66 2.24 13.71
C VAL A 37 -2.22 2.11 14.15
N ALA A 38 -1.83 0.90 14.53
CA ALA A 38 -0.50 0.61 15.04
C ALA A 38 0.46 0.05 13.97
N ILE A 39 -0.08 -0.51 12.88
CA ILE A 39 0.70 -1.21 11.85
C ILE A 39 0.12 -0.90 10.47
N VAL A 40 1.00 -0.50 9.54
CA VAL A 40 0.72 -0.48 8.11
C VAL A 40 1.50 -1.63 7.47
N SER A 41 0.79 -2.63 6.91
CA SER A 41 1.39 -3.75 6.20
C SER A 41 1.23 -3.60 4.69
N LEU A 42 2.17 -4.16 3.91
CA LEU A 42 2.23 -3.94 2.47
C LEU A 42 2.35 -5.26 1.71
N THR A 43 1.54 -5.40 0.66
CA THR A 43 1.61 -6.48 -0.34
C THR A 43 1.53 -5.88 -1.75
N ILE A 44 2.37 -4.88 -2.00
CA ILE A 44 2.33 -4.01 -3.20
C ILE A 44 3.17 -4.54 -4.38
N THR A 45 3.60 -5.80 -4.33
CA THR A 45 4.63 -6.40 -5.22
C THR A 45 6.02 -5.74 -5.09
N GLU A 46 7.05 -6.35 -5.65
CA GLU A 46 8.44 -5.89 -5.57
C GLU A 46 8.63 -4.52 -6.23
N LYS A 47 7.89 -4.25 -7.32
CA LYS A 47 7.98 -2.99 -8.07
C LYS A 47 7.31 -1.82 -7.36
N GLY A 48 6.35 -2.09 -6.47
CA GLY A 48 5.63 -1.05 -5.73
C GLY A 48 6.54 -0.21 -4.82
N TYR A 49 7.69 -0.75 -4.42
CA TYR A 49 8.67 -0.05 -3.56
C TYR A 49 9.51 0.99 -4.30
N CYS A 50 9.43 1.09 -5.63
CA CYS A 50 10.22 2.03 -6.44
C CYS A 50 11.75 1.95 -6.17
N HIS A 51 12.26 0.76 -5.86
CA HIS A 51 13.67 0.53 -5.55
C HIS A 51 14.41 -0.13 -6.72
N SER A 52 15.72 0.08 -6.77
CA SER A 52 16.62 -0.59 -7.71
C SER A 52 16.82 -2.04 -7.28
N PRO A 53 16.43 -3.05 -8.09
CA PRO A 53 16.55 -4.45 -7.69
C PRO A 53 17.98 -4.89 -7.38
N ALA A 54 18.97 -4.26 -8.04
CA ALA A 54 20.38 -4.58 -7.86
C ALA A 54 20.97 -4.02 -6.55
N THR A 55 20.40 -2.95 -6.01
CA THR A 55 21.00 -2.21 -4.88
C THR A 55 20.12 -2.09 -3.65
N GLY A 56 18.82 -2.38 -3.76
CA GLY A 56 17.85 -2.17 -2.69
C GLY A 56 17.50 -0.70 -2.42
N LYS A 57 18.14 0.25 -3.11
CA LYS A 57 17.98 1.69 -2.84
C LYS A 57 16.77 2.25 -3.58
N LEU A 58 16.13 3.26 -2.98
CA LEU A 58 15.08 4.04 -3.62
C LEU A 58 15.62 4.70 -4.91
N MET A 59 14.88 4.58 -6.00
CA MET A 59 15.19 5.25 -7.26
C MET A 59 14.53 6.64 -7.26
N LEU A 60 15.32 7.67 -7.00
CA LEU A 60 14.83 9.06 -6.90
C LEU A 60 14.35 9.63 -8.24
N ASP A 61 14.86 9.09 -9.34
CA ASP A 61 14.48 9.40 -10.71
C ASP A 61 13.24 8.61 -11.18
N HIS A 62 12.74 7.67 -10.38
CA HIS A 62 11.50 6.97 -10.69
C HIS A 62 10.33 7.96 -10.77
N PRO A 63 9.50 7.96 -11.83
CA PRO A 63 8.50 9.01 -12.05
C PRO A 63 7.52 9.21 -10.89
N LEU A 64 7.13 8.14 -10.19
CA LEU A 64 6.27 8.26 -9.00
C LEU A 64 7.00 8.94 -7.83
N ILE A 65 8.27 8.63 -7.60
CA ILE A 65 9.05 9.22 -6.51
C ILE A 65 9.35 10.68 -6.81
N ALA A 66 9.76 10.98 -8.04
CA ALA A 66 9.99 12.35 -8.47
C ALA A 66 8.72 13.22 -8.37
N ALA A 67 7.54 12.66 -8.70
CA ALA A 67 6.26 13.34 -8.55
C ALA A 67 5.89 13.58 -7.09
N ASP A 68 6.05 12.57 -6.23
CA ASP A 68 5.76 12.68 -4.79
C ASP A 68 6.69 13.69 -4.10
N LEU A 69 7.97 13.73 -4.46
CA LEU A 69 8.91 14.73 -3.94
C LEU A 69 8.54 16.17 -4.33
N GLN A 70 7.90 16.37 -5.49
CA GLN A 70 7.44 17.70 -5.93
C GLN A 70 6.14 18.11 -5.25
N ASN A 71 5.28 17.15 -4.88
CA ASN A 71 4.00 17.41 -4.22
C ASN A 71 3.75 16.40 -3.09
N PRO A 72 4.45 16.53 -1.95
CA PRO A 72 4.43 15.52 -0.89
C PRO A 72 3.07 15.39 -0.19
N HIS A 73 2.19 16.39 -0.33
CA HIS A 73 0.84 16.36 0.23
C HIS A 73 -0.19 15.66 -0.69
N GLN A 74 0.20 15.25 -1.90
CA GLN A 74 -0.65 14.48 -2.81
C GLN A 74 0.12 13.29 -3.41
N PRO A 75 0.63 12.37 -2.56
CA PRO A 75 1.47 11.28 -3.01
C PRO A 75 0.69 10.23 -3.81
N LYS A 76 1.41 9.52 -4.67
CA LYS A 76 0.90 8.41 -5.47
C LYS A 76 1.65 7.10 -5.23
N SER A 77 2.91 7.16 -4.79
CA SER A 77 3.68 5.97 -4.43
C SER A 77 3.31 5.46 -3.04
N ALA A 78 3.49 4.16 -2.79
CA ALA A 78 3.29 3.62 -1.45
C ALA A 78 4.24 4.25 -0.40
N PRO A 79 5.55 4.47 -0.67
CA PRO A 79 6.41 5.23 0.23
C PRO A 79 5.90 6.64 0.50
N GLY A 80 5.43 7.36 -0.53
CA GLY A 80 4.90 8.71 -0.39
C GLY A 80 3.62 8.78 0.45
N VAL A 81 2.74 7.78 0.35
CA VAL A 81 1.50 7.72 1.16
C VAL A 81 1.79 7.44 2.64
N VAL A 82 2.91 6.77 2.96
CA VAL A 82 3.27 6.41 4.34
C VAL A 82 4.03 7.53 5.08
N VAL A 83 4.73 8.41 4.36
CA VAL A 83 5.62 9.46 4.91
C VAL A 83 4.91 10.81 4.95
#